data_AF-A0A6P0KKL4-F1
#
_entry.id   AF-A0A6P0KKL4-F1
#
_cell.length_a   1.000
_cell.length_b   1.000
_cell.length_c   1.000
_cell.angle_alpha   90.00
_cell.angle_beta   90.00
_cell.angle_gamma   90.00
#
_symmetry.space_group_name_H-M   'P 1'
#
loop_
_entity.id
_entity.type
_entity.pdbx_description
1 polymer ?
#
loop_
_entity_poly.entity_id
_entity_poly.type
_entity_poly.pdbx_seq_one_letter_code
_entity_poly.pdbx_strand_id
1 'polypeptide(L)'
;MARTSIQSQGSQPIQYPDRTTKRAEQAMRCLPFQMPLLAAMRSSSVPLLSIVGLEGVERNYTTRPRSELAVENDLMWLIQVGVLRREVDGQGITDSFRLTPLGRQLLEKWERLGETLPPPSLSDRLHHTLNRWLRLSV
;
A
#
# COMPACT_ATOMS: atom_id res chain seq x y z
N MET A 1 10.43 18.56 42.38
CA MET A 1 10.42 17.54 41.30
C MET A 1 9.51 18.05 40.19
N ALA A 2 10.06 18.66 39.14
CA ALA A 2 9.28 19.18 38.01
C ALA A 2 9.12 18.08 36.96
N ARG A 3 7.88 17.70 36.65
CA ARG A 3 7.53 16.80 35.55
C ARG A 3 7.47 17.61 34.26
N THR A 4 8.49 17.48 33.42
CA THR A 4 8.47 18.09 32.09
C THR A 4 7.53 17.28 31.19
N SER A 5 6.35 17.84 30.92
CA SER A 5 5.43 17.36 29.89
C SER A 5 6.03 17.63 28.51
N ILE A 6 6.38 16.58 27.77
CA ILE A 6 6.75 16.71 26.36
C ILE A 6 5.45 16.87 25.58
N GLN A 7 5.09 18.11 25.24
CA GLN A 7 4.04 18.39 24.27
C GLN A 7 4.50 17.86 22.90
N SER A 8 3.78 16.87 22.38
CA SER A 8 3.96 16.35 21.03
C SER A 8 3.63 17.46 20.03
N GLN A 9 4.64 18.12 19.48
CA GLN A 9 4.47 19.04 18.36
C GLN A 9 3.88 18.24 17.19
N GLY A 10 2.69 18.66 16.72
CA GLY A 10 2.01 18.04 15.60
C GLY A 10 2.95 17.96 14.40
N SER A 11 3.26 16.74 13.97
CA SER A 11 4.17 16.47 12.86
C SER A 11 3.57 17.06 11.58
N GLN A 12 4.25 18.04 10.99
CA GLN A 12 3.87 18.53 9.67
C GLN A 12 3.86 17.35 8.68
N PRO A 13 2.85 17.24 7.81
CA PRO A 13 2.79 16.14 6.85
C PRO A 13 4.02 16.20 5.94
N ILE A 14 4.70 15.06 5.79
CA ILE A 14 5.85 14.92 4.89
C ILE A 14 5.37 15.25 3.47
N GLN A 15 5.98 16.25 2.83
CA GLN A 15 5.69 16.56 1.44
C GLN A 15 6.52 15.67 0.53
N TYR A 16 5.84 14.89 -0.30
CA TYR A 16 6.47 14.04 -1.32
C TYR A 16 6.45 14.74 -2.68
N PRO A 17 7.49 14.58 -3.51
CA PRO A 17 7.47 15.09 -4.89
C PRO A 17 6.26 14.56 -5.67
N ASP A 18 5.64 15.40 -6.49
CA ASP A 18 4.43 15.05 -7.26
C ASP A 18 4.58 13.77 -8.07
N ARG A 19 5.77 13.53 -8.64
CA ARG A 19 6.08 12.32 -9.40
C ARG A 19 5.96 11.06 -8.55
N THR A 20 6.47 11.10 -7.32
CA THR A 20 6.39 9.99 -6.36
C THR A 20 4.94 9.71 -6.00
N THR A 21 4.18 10.76 -5.68
CA THR A 21 2.76 10.69 -5.33
C THR A 21 1.93 10.11 -6.48
N LYS A 22 2.07 10.62 -7.71
CA LYS A 22 1.34 10.14 -8.89
C LYS A 22 1.61 8.67 -9.19
N ARG A 23 2.88 8.25 -9.12
CA ARG A 23 3.27 6.85 -9.37
C ARG A 23 2.67 5.90 -8.33
N ALA A 24 2.70 6.30 -7.06
CA ALA A 24 2.11 5.54 -5.96
C ALA A 24 0.58 5.43 -6.12
N GLU A 25 -0.11 6.53 -6.44
CA GLU A 25 -1.55 6.53 -6.72
C GLU A 25 -1.91 5.61 -7.89
N GLN A 26 -1.14 5.66 -8.97
CA GLN A 26 -1.35 4.81 -10.13
C GLN A 26 -1.21 3.32 -9.77
N ALA A 27 -0.17 2.95 -9.01
CA ALA A 27 0.03 1.58 -8.57
C ALA A 27 -1.11 1.08 -7.69
N MET A 28 -1.56 1.89 -6.72
CA MET A 28 -2.69 1.55 -5.85
C MET A 28 -3.98 1.29 -6.64
N ARG A 29 -4.23 2.05 -7.72
CA ARG A 29 -5.40 1.86 -8.58
C ARG A 29 -5.28 0.67 -9.53
N CYS A 30 -4.07 0.34 -9.98
CA CYS A 30 -3.85 -0.69 -11.00
C CYS A 30 -3.73 -2.11 -10.46
N LEU A 31 -3.42 -2.25 -9.17
CA LEU A 31 -3.26 -3.53 -8.51
C LEU A 31 -4.59 -4.11 -8.02
N PRO A 32 -4.66 -5.44 -7.77
CA PRO A 32 -5.92 -6.12 -7.42
C PRO A 32 -6.36 -5.92 -5.96
N PHE A 33 -5.72 -5.00 -5.23
CA PHE A 33 -5.94 -4.81 -3.81
C PHE A 33 -7.06 -3.81 -3.56
N GLN A 34 -7.91 -4.12 -2.60
CA GLN A 34 -9.00 -3.25 -2.20
C GLN A 34 -8.64 -2.37 -1.00
N MET A 35 -9.43 -1.32 -0.79
CA MET A 35 -9.30 -0.39 0.34
C MET A 35 -9.26 -1.08 1.72
N PRO A 36 -10.03 -2.16 2.01
CA PRO A 36 -9.93 -2.87 3.28
C PRO A 36 -8.52 -3.41 3.59
N LEU A 37 -7.77 -3.86 2.59
CA LEU A 37 -6.38 -4.30 2.79
C LEU A 37 -5.50 -3.13 3.23
N LEU A 38 -5.60 -2.00 2.53
CA LEU A 38 -4.83 -0.80 2.83
C LEU A 38 -5.19 -0.25 4.21
N ALA A 39 -6.49 -0.25 4.57
CA ALA A 39 -6.96 0.14 5.89
C ALA A 39 -6.44 -0.80 6.99
N ALA A 40 -6.38 -2.11 6.75
CA ALA A 40 -5.76 -3.06 7.67
C ALA A 40 -4.26 -2.75 7.84
N MET A 41 -3.54 -2.53 6.73
CA MET A 41 -2.11 -2.18 6.72
C MET A 41 -1.80 -0.80 7.33
N ARG A 42 -2.79 0.08 7.51
CA ARG A 42 -2.65 1.34 8.26
C ARG A 42 -2.49 1.05 9.76
N SER A 43 -3.32 0.14 10.27
CA SER A 43 -3.45 -0.17 11.69
C SER A 43 -2.40 -1.17 12.16
N SER A 44 -2.22 -2.26 11.42
CA SER A 44 -1.32 -3.36 11.78
C SER A 44 -0.56 -3.88 10.56
N SER A 45 0.43 -4.72 10.80
CA SER A 45 1.14 -5.43 9.74
C SER A 45 0.28 -6.60 9.29
N VAL A 46 0.12 -6.80 7.99
CA VAL A 46 -0.73 -7.84 7.41
C VAL A 46 0.16 -8.95 6.83
N PRO A 47 0.06 -10.21 7.28
CA PRO A 47 0.85 -11.32 6.76
C PRO A 47 0.53 -11.63 5.30
N LEU A 48 1.53 -12.05 4.51
CA LEU A 48 1.35 -12.41 3.09
C LEU A 48 0.20 -13.41 2.91
N LEU A 49 0.23 -14.50 3.67
CA LEU A 49 -0.72 -15.61 3.54
C LEU A 49 -2.17 -15.19 3.74
N SER A 50 -2.44 -14.16 4.55
CA SER A 50 -3.80 -13.65 4.78
C SER A 50 -4.42 -12.95 3.55
N ILE A 51 -3.63 -12.70 2.51
CA ILE A 51 -4.04 -12.02 1.27
C ILE A 51 -4.20 -13.03 0.12
N VAL A 52 -3.68 -14.25 0.27
CA VAL A 52 -3.60 -15.27 -0.77
C VAL A 52 -4.91 -16.06 -0.87
N GLY A 53 -5.23 -16.52 -2.08
CA GLY A 53 -6.31 -17.49 -2.29
C GLY A 53 -7.69 -16.98 -1.88
N LEU A 54 -8.50 -17.87 -1.29
CA LEU A 54 -9.86 -17.56 -0.85
C LEU A 54 -9.88 -16.65 0.39
N GLU A 55 -8.90 -16.78 1.27
CA GLU A 55 -8.81 -15.97 2.49
C GLU A 55 -8.75 -14.46 2.15
N GLY A 56 -7.97 -14.10 1.14
CA GLY A 56 -7.90 -12.72 0.65
C GLY A 56 -9.23 -12.20 0.09
N VAL A 57 -10.09 -13.07 -0.43
CA VAL A 57 -11.44 -12.69 -0.92
C VAL A 57 -12.40 -12.54 0.26
N GLU A 58 -12.41 -13.48 1.20
CA GLU A 58 -13.25 -13.47 2.39
C GLU A 58 -12.99 -12.23 3.27
N ARG A 59 -11.73 -11.78 3.33
CA ARG A 59 -11.32 -10.54 4.03
C ARG A 59 -11.54 -9.26 3.22
N ASN A 60 -12.08 -9.35 2.01
CA ASN A 60 -12.23 -8.24 1.06
C ASN A 60 -10.90 -7.54 0.73
N TYR A 61 -9.79 -8.28 0.72
CA TYR A 61 -8.48 -7.75 0.35
C TYR A 61 -8.26 -7.79 -1.16
N THR A 62 -8.83 -8.79 -1.84
CA THR A 62 -8.81 -8.93 -3.30
C THR A 62 -10.21 -9.26 -3.83
N THR A 63 -10.47 -9.00 -5.11
CA THR A 63 -11.77 -9.31 -5.75
C THR A 63 -11.91 -10.78 -6.17
N ARG A 64 -10.81 -11.52 -6.27
CA ARG A 64 -10.78 -12.91 -6.72
C ARG A 64 -9.53 -13.61 -6.15
N PRO A 65 -9.54 -14.95 -6.01
CA PRO A 65 -8.38 -15.67 -5.52
C PRO A 65 -7.13 -15.40 -6.35
N ARG A 66 -6.00 -15.20 -5.67
CA ARG A 66 -4.68 -14.97 -6.27
C ARG A 66 -3.67 -15.96 -5.71
N SER A 67 -2.71 -16.38 -6.53
CA SER A 67 -1.58 -17.18 -6.05
C SER A 67 -0.66 -16.35 -5.17
N GLU A 68 0.08 -17.00 -4.27
CA GLU A 68 1.06 -16.38 -3.38
C GLU A 68 2.07 -15.54 -4.17
N LEU A 69 2.68 -16.13 -5.20
CA LEU A 69 3.64 -15.43 -6.07
C LEU A 69 3.03 -14.18 -6.74
N ALA A 70 1.75 -14.21 -7.13
CA ALA A 70 1.11 -13.04 -7.73
C ALA A 70 0.91 -11.92 -6.70
N VAL A 71 0.45 -12.28 -5.50
CA VAL A 71 0.26 -11.34 -4.39
C VAL A 71 1.61 -10.74 -3.97
N GLU A 72 2.64 -11.56 -3.76
CA GLU A 72 3.98 -11.10 -3.38
C GLU A 72 4.54 -10.12 -4.41
N ASN A 73 4.47 -10.45 -5.71
CA ASN A 73 4.94 -9.55 -6.77
C ASN A 73 4.18 -8.21 -6.81
N ASP A 74 2.88 -8.22 -6.50
CA ASP A 74 2.07 -6.99 -6.42
C ASP A 74 2.45 -6.16 -5.18
N LEU A 75 2.68 -6.80 -4.02
CA LEU A 75 3.13 -6.14 -2.79
C LEU A 75 4.54 -5.57 -2.91
N MET A 76 5.45 -6.30 -3.54
CA MET A 76 6.82 -5.84 -3.81
C MET A 76 6.83 -4.62 -4.73
N TRP A 77 5.90 -4.54 -5.67
CA TRP A 77 5.72 -3.33 -6.48
C TRP A 77 5.26 -2.14 -5.64
N LEU A 78 4.32 -2.33 -4.71
CA LEU A 78 3.91 -1.29 -3.77
C LEU A 78 5.03 -0.85 -2.83
N ILE A 79 5.96 -1.74 -2.46
CA ILE A 79 7.18 -1.37 -1.74
C ILE A 79 8.07 -0.50 -2.63
N GLN A 80 8.29 -0.89 -3.88
CA GLN A 80 9.15 -0.18 -4.82
C GLN A 80 8.65 1.25 -5.13
N VAL A 81 7.32 1.45 -5.19
CA VAL A 81 6.74 2.79 -5.36
C VAL A 81 6.60 3.56 -4.05
N GLY A 82 6.97 2.96 -2.92
CA GLY A 82 7.02 3.61 -1.60
C GLY A 82 5.70 3.61 -0.82
N VAL A 83 4.69 2.85 -1.24
CA VAL A 83 3.39 2.74 -0.56
C VAL A 83 3.48 1.83 0.66
N LEU A 84 4.21 0.72 0.52
CA LEU A 84 4.36 -0.29 1.56
C LEU A 84 5.80 -0.40 2.03
N ARG A 85 5.96 -0.99 3.22
CA ARG A 85 7.21 -1.59 3.67
C ARG A 85 6.95 -3.02 4.11
N ARG A 86 7.98 -3.86 3.98
CA ARG A 86 7.98 -5.22 4.55
C ARG A 86 8.44 -5.13 6.00
N GLU A 87 7.77 -5.86 6.87
CA GLU A 87 8.12 -6.08 8.25
C GLU A 87 8.32 -7.58 8.44
N VAL A 88 9.30 -7.93 9.26
CA VAL A 88 9.54 -9.30 9.68
C VAL A 88 9.21 -9.43 11.15
N ASP A 89 8.82 -10.63 11.58
CA ASP A 89 8.80 -10.92 13.01
C ASP A 89 10.20 -10.76 13.65
N GLY A 90 10.27 -10.83 14.98
CA GLY A 90 11.55 -10.72 15.69
C GLY A 90 12.58 -11.80 15.32
N GLN A 91 12.20 -12.80 14.51
CA GLN A 91 13.03 -13.90 14.06
C GLN A 91 13.36 -13.85 12.55
N GLY A 92 12.76 -12.93 11.79
CA GLY A 92 12.97 -12.84 10.34
C GLY A 92 12.18 -13.86 9.51
N ILE A 93 11.27 -14.63 10.10
CA ILE A 93 10.66 -15.82 9.48
C ILE A 93 9.37 -15.46 8.75
N THR A 94 8.48 -14.74 9.44
CA THR A 94 7.19 -14.35 8.89
C THR A 94 7.29 -12.97 8.26
N ASP A 95 6.84 -12.85 7.01
CA ASP A 95 6.70 -11.56 6.38
C ASP A 95 5.30 -10.96 6.55
N SER A 96 5.29 -9.66 6.81
CA SER A 96 4.07 -8.87 6.89
C SER A 96 4.30 -7.50 6.26
N PHE A 97 3.22 -6.82 5.91
CA PHE A 97 3.27 -5.58 5.16
C PHE A 97 2.52 -4.48 5.89
N ARG A 98 3.08 -3.27 5.89
CA ARG A 98 2.49 -2.09 6.52
C ARG A 98 2.58 -0.88 5.59
N LEU A 99 1.61 0.04 5.71
CA LEU A 99 1.67 1.32 5.03
C LEU A 99 2.81 2.21 5.55
N THR A 100 3.52 2.82 4.60
CA THR A 100 4.43 3.96 4.85
C THR A 100 3.63 5.25 5.07
N PRO A 101 4.27 6.36 5.49
CA PRO A 101 3.57 7.64 5.60
C PRO A 101 2.97 8.11 4.26
N LEU A 102 3.66 7.88 3.12
CA LEU A 102 3.10 8.13 1.79
C LEU A 102 1.83 7.32 1.55
N GLY A 103 1.85 6.02 1.84
CA GLY A 103 0.69 5.15 1.68
C GLY A 103 -0.50 5.59 2.53
N ARG A 104 -0.25 6.06 3.77
CA ARG A 104 -1.30 6.60 4.66
C ARG A 104 -1.91 7.89 4.11
N GLN A 105 -1.08 8.84 3.66
CA GLN A 105 -1.55 10.08 3.06
C GLN A 105 -2.45 9.84 1.84
N LEU A 106 -2.08 8.87 0.99
CA LEU A 106 -2.88 8.48 -0.16
C LEU A 106 -4.19 7.82 0.25
N LEU A 107 -4.15 6.89 1.21
CA LEU A 107 -5.37 6.25 1.73
C LEU A 107 -6.34 7.30 2.29
N GLU A 108 -5.85 8.23 3.11
CA GLU A 108 -6.66 9.32 3.69
C GLU A 108 -7.20 10.28 2.63
N LYS A 109 -6.48 10.49 1.51
CA LYS A 109 -6.99 11.26 0.37
C LYS A 109 -8.21 10.56 -0.23
N TRP A 110 -8.15 9.25 -0.46
CA TRP A 110 -9.24 8.48 -1.05
C TRP A 110 -10.44 8.34 -0.11
N GLU A 111 -10.20 8.09 1.18
CA GLU A 111 -11.27 8.04 2.20
C GLU A 111 -12.05 9.37 2.27
N ARG A 112 -11.35 10.51 2.19
CA ARG A 112 -12.00 11.84 2.18
C ARG A 112 -12.84 12.11 0.93
N LEU A 113 -12.50 11.50 -0.19
CA LEU A 113 -13.29 11.60 -1.42
C LEU A 113 -14.56 10.75 -1.36
N GLY A 114 -14.70 9.86 -0.36
CA GLY A 114 -15.86 8.98 -0.22
C GLY A 114 -15.92 7.88 -1.28
N GLU A 115 -14.83 7.67 -2.02
CA GLU A 115 -14.78 6.76 -3.16
C GLU A 115 -14.06 5.45 -2.81
N THR A 116 -14.50 4.35 -3.46
CA THR A 116 -13.62 3.20 -3.69
C THR A 116 -12.47 3.64 -4.58
N LEU A 117 -11.31 2.95 -4.57
CA LEU A 117 -10.19 3.29 -5.46
C LEU A 117 -10.72 3.46 -6.90
N PRO A 118 -10.65 4.66 -7.50
CA PRO A 118 -11.31 4.88 -8.78
C PRO A 118 -10.68 3.98 -9.83
N PRO A 119 -11.47 3.40 -10.74
CA PRO A 119 -10.97 2.45 -11.72
C PRO A 119 -9.86 3.12 -12.55
N PRO A 120 -8.68 2.49 -12.69
CA PRO A 120 -7.60 3.06 -13.49
C PRO A 120 -8.04 3.16 -14.94
N SER A 121 -7.66 4.26 -15.61
CA SER A 121 -7.86 4.41 -17.04
C SER A 121 -7.06 3.37 -17.84
N LEU A 122 -7.40 3.14 -19.10
CA LEU A 122 -6.65 2.21 -19.95
C LEU A 122 -5.18 2.66 -20.12
N SER A 123 -4.94 3.97 -20.21
CA SER A 123 -3.59 4.53 -20.20
C SER A 123 -2.87 4.25 -18.88
N ASP A 124 -3.55 4.39 -17.73
CA ASP A 124 -2.94 4.06 -16.43
C ASP A 124 -2.52 2.59 -16.37
N ARG A 125 -3.36 1.68 -16.90
CA ARG A 125 -3.05 0.25 -16.97
C ARG A 125 -1.85 -0.03 -17.87
N LEU A 126 -1.77 0.62 -19.04
CA LEU A 126 -0.66 0.46 -19.97
C LEU A 126 0.65 0.97 -19.37
N HIS A 127 0.66 2.21 -18.86
CA HIS A 127 1.82 2.80 -18.21
C HIS A 127 2.28 1.97 -17.00
N HIS A 128 1.33 1.50 -16.19
CA HIS A 128 1.64 0.66 -15.04
C HIS A 128 2.30 -0.66 -15.49
N THR A 129 1.79 -1.28 -16.54
CA THR A 129 2.31 -2.55 -17.06
C THR A 129 3.71 -2.36 -17.65
N LEU A 130 3.94 -1.29 -18.42
CA LEU A 130 5.24 -0.96 -19.00
C LEU A 130 6.27 -0.63 -17.92
N ASN A 131 5.93 0.22 -16.94
CA ASN A 131 6.83 0.60 -15.86
C ASN A 131 7.19 -0.60 -14.98
N ARG A 132 6.22 -1.48 -14.72
CA ARG A 132 6.44 -2.72 -13.96
C ARG A 132 7.34 -3.69 -14.72
N TRP A 133 7.14 -3.84 -16.03
CA TRP A 133 7.91 -4.78 -16.85
C TRP A 133 9.35 -4.31 -17.07
N LEU A 134 9.54 -3.03 -17.38
CA LEU A 134 10.85 -2.44 -17.65
C LEU A 134 11.61 -2.04 -16.37
N ARG A 135 10.99 -2.21 -15.18
CA ARG A 135 11.49 -1.73 -13.87
C ARG A 135 11.99 -0.29 -13.92
N LEU A 136 11.37 0.53 -14.77
CA LEU A 136 11.83 1.89 -15.00
C LEU A 136 11.58 2.73 -13.75
N SER A 137 12.67 3.27 -13.21
CA SER A 137 12.64 4.38 -12.27
C SER A 137 12.36 5.66 -13.04
N VAL A 138 11.18 5.77 -13.67
CA VAL A 138 10.75 6.98 -14.38
C VAL A 138 9.39 7.43 -13.84
#